data_AF-A0AAQ5ZFK4-F1
#
_entry.id   AF-A0AAQ5ZFK4-F1
#
_cell.length_a   1.000
_cell.length_b   1.000
_cell.length_c   1.000
_cell.angle_alpha   90.00
_cell.angle_beta   90.00
_cell.angle_gamma   90.00
#
_symmetry.space_group_name_H-M   'P 1'
#
loop_
_entity.id
_entity.type
_entity.pdbx_description
1 polymer ?
#
loop_
_entity_poly.entity_id
_entity_poly.type
_entity_poly.pdbx_seq_one_letter_code
_entity_poly.pdbx_strand_id
1 'polypeptide(L)'
;MSFFGLDCFRKEERELERKLRANDREYNLSFRYATNAIKTSKYNLFTFLPLNLFEQFQRIANAYFLFLLVLQVIPQISSLSWFTTVVPLVLVLSVTAAKDATDDINRHRSDNQVNNRKVQVLIDRKLRSEKWMDVQVGDIIKLENNQFVTADLLLLSSSEPLNLVYIETAELDGETNLKVRQALPVTGDLGDDIEKLADFNGEVLCEPPNNRLDRFTGTLAFSGQKYPLDNEKILLRGCTLRNTEWCFGLVLFGGPETKLMQNCGKSTFKRTSIDRLMNVLVLCIFGFLACMCIILAIGNYFWELNKGSQFTVFLPRLDGNSAAFSAFLTFWSYVIILNTVVPISLYVRTTRGLNTRA
;
A
#
# COMPACT_ATOMS: atom_id res chain seq x y z
N MET A 1 -15.41 0.94 -21.41
CA MET A 1 -16.13 -0.23 -20.85
C MET A 1 -15.12 -1.38 -20.79
N SER A 2 -14.84 -1.91 -19.58
CA SER A 2 -14.47 -3.31 -19.27
C SER A 2 -13.51 -4.03 -20.24
N PHE A 3 -12.35 -4.56 -19.88
CA PHE A 3 -12.01 -5.45 -18.76
C PHE A 3 -10.54 -5.86 -19.04
N PHE A 4 -9.78 -6.30 -18.04
CA PHE A 4 -8.32 -6.58 -18.07
C PHE A 4 -7.43 -5.36 -17.88
N GLY A 5 -7.12 -5.10 -16.61
CA GLY A 5 -5.88 -4.46 -16.21
C GLY A 5 -4.69 -5.32 -16.62
N LEU A 6 -4.33 -5.25 -17.90
CA LEU A 6 -2.93 -5.18 -18.27
C LEU A 6 -2.50 -3.76 -17.90
N ASP A 7 -1.97 -3.60 -16.68
CA ASP A 7 -0.88 -2.65 -16.51
C ASP A 7 0.17 -3.09 -17.52
N CYS A 8 0.13 -2.43 -18.68
CA CYS A 8 1.18 -2.48 -19.65
C CYS A 8 2.44 -2.15 -18.85
N PHE A 9 3.29 -3.16 -18.60
CA PHE A 9 4.65 -2.98 -18.11
C PHE A 9 5.38 -2.16 -19.17
N ARG A 10 5.09 -0.87 -19.19
CA ARG A 10 5.85 0.13 -19.90
C ARG A 10 7.16 0.15 -19.14
N LYS A 11 8.22 -0.34 -19.78
CA LYS A 11 9.59 -0.11 -19.32
C LYS A 11 9.69 1.38 -19.00
N GLU A 12 9.70 1.73 -17.71
CA GLU A 12 10.19 3.02 -17.26
C GLU A 12 11.65 3.04 -17.70
N GLU A 13 11.93 3.78 -18.78
CA GLU A 13 13.32 4.12 -19.08
C GLU A 13 13.86 4.79 -17.82
N ARG A 14 14.90 4.18 -17.25
CA ARG A 14 15.51 4.67 -16.02
C ARG A 14 16.00 6.09 -16.29
N GLU A 15 15.37 7.07 -15.67
CA GLU A 15 15.80 8.46 -15.70
C GLU A 15 17.25 8.50 -15.22
N LEU A 16 18.17 8.88 -16.11
CA LEU A 16 19.60 9.00 -15.78
C LEU A 16 19.87 10.32 -15.05
N GLU A 17 19.19 11.38 -15.48
CA GLU A 17 19.29 12.73 -14.96
C GLU A 17 17.94 13.42 -15.11
N ARG A 18 17.58 14.25 -14.12
CA ARG A 18 16.35 15.03 -14.14
C ARG A 18 16.61 16.46 -14.58
N LYS A 19 15.78 16.96 -15.49
CA LYS A 19 15.92 18.28 -16.13
C LYS A 19 14.63 19.06 -16.04
N LEU A 20 14.63 20.19 -15.36
CA LEU A 20 13.45 21.04 -15.24
C LEU A 20 13.80 22.51 -15.41
N ARG A 21 12.82 23.28 -15.88
CA ARG A 21 12.91 24.74 -16.00
C ARG A 21 11.92 25.40 -15.08
N ALA A 22 12.34 26.47 -14.41
CA ALA A 22 11.47 27.28 -13.59
C ALA A 22 10.43 28.00 -14.45
N ASN A 23 9.18 28.04 -13.97
CA ASN A 23 8.03 28.72 -14.60
C ASN A 23 7.69 28.24 -16.03
N ASP A 24 8.23 27.11 -16.51
CA ASP A 24 7.97 26.56 -17.85
C ASP A 24 7.28 25.19 -17.74
N ARG A 25 5.96 25.23 -17.53
CA ARG A 25 5.13 24.01 -17.42
C ARG A 25 5.12 23.21 -18.71
N GLU A 26 5.12 23.86 -19.88
CA GLU A 26 5.06 23.16 -21.17
C GLU A 26 6.32 22.31 -21.40
N TYR A 27 7.49 22.86 -21.11
CA TYR A 27 8.75 22.13 -21.16
C TYR A 27 8.75 20.96 -20.16
N ASN A 28 8.36 21.20 -18.91
CA ASN A 28 8.40 20.16 -17.87
C ASN A 28 7.37 19.03 -18.13
N LEU A 29 6.22 19.34 -18.74
CA LEU A 29 5.22 18.34 -19.12
C LEU A 29 5.71 17.39 -20.21
N SER A 30 6.68 17.80 -21.05
CA SER A 30 7.28 16.95 -22.07
C SER A 30 7.98 15.70 -21.48
N PHE A 31 8.52 15.82 -20.26
CA PHE A 31 9.18 14.74 -19.53
C PHE A 31 8.21 13.83 -18.76
N ARG A 32 6.92 14.20 -18.66
CA ARG A 32 5.86 13.43 -17.99
C ARG A 32 6.18 13.06 -16.53
N TYR A 33 6.70 14.03 -15.77
CA TYR A 33 6.95 13.87 -14.34
C TYR A 33 5.70 13.47 -13.55
N ALA A 34 5.92 12.85 -12.37
CA ALA A 34 4.81 12.45 -11.51
C ALA A 34 4.03 13.67 -10.98
N THR A 35 2.72 13.50 -10.84
CA THR A 35 1.83 14.48 -10.21
C THR A 35 2.11 14.58 -8.72
N ASN A 36 1.85 15.75 -8.10
CA ASN A 36 2.07 15.93 -6.65
C ASN A 36 1.02 15.24 -5.74
N ALA A 37 0.02 14.58 -6.33
CA ALA A 37 -0.97 13.79 -5.62
C ALA A 37 -0.36 12.56 -4.94
N ILE A 38 -0.70 12.35 -3.67
CA ILE A 38 -0.35 11.14 -2.93
C ILE A 38 -1.55 10.19 -2.91
N LYS A 39 -1.28 8.90 -3.07
CA LYS A 39 -2.23 7.82 -2.86
C LYS A 39 -1.60 6.69 -2.05
N THR A 40 -2.01 6.58 -0.78
CA THR A 40 -1.59 5.50 0.13
C THR A 40 -2.64 4.39 0.25
N SER A 41 -3.87 4.68 -0.16
CA SER A 41 -4.95 3.70 -0.24
C SER A 41 -4.64 2.55 -1.21
N LYS A 42 -5.05 1.34 -0.82
CA LYS A 42 -4.83 0.12 -1.59
C LYS A 42 -6.00 -0.18 -2.52
N TYR A 43 -7.21 0.02 -2.04
CA TYR A 43 -8.41 -0.41 -2.73
C TYR A 43 -9.14 0.78 -3.36
N ASN A 44 -9.86 0.47 -4.42
CA ASN A 44 -10.93 1.29 -4.96
C ASN A 44 -12.27 0.60 -4.65
N LEU A 45 -13.40 1.29 -4.72
CA LEU A 45 -14.74 0.75 -4.48
C LEU A 45 -14.99 -0.58 -5.23
N PHE A 46 -14.56 -0.67 -6.49
CA PHE A 46 -14.73 -1.88 -7.31
C PHE A 46 -13.65 -2.94 -7.09
N THR A 47 -12.43 -2.52 -6.75
CA THR A 47 -11.30 -3.44 -6.59
C THR A 47 -11.22 -4.00 -5.17
N PHE A 48 -11.91 -3.38 -4.20
CA PHE A 48 -11.94 -3.80 -2.80
C PHE A 48 -12.35 -5.27 -2.66
N LEU A 49 -13.56 -5.64 -3.09
CA LEU A 49 -14.06 -6.99 -2.89
C LEU A 49 -13.18 -8.08 -3.54
N PRO A 50 -12.84 -8.02 -4.85
CA PRO A 50 -12.07 -9.09 -5.50
C PRO A 50 -10.64 -9.20 -4.96
N LEU A 51 -9.92 -8.08 -4.74
CA LEU A 51 -8.57 -8.13 -4.20
C LEU A 51 -8.56 -8.52 -2.72
N ASN A 52 -9.46 -7.96 -1.91
CA ASN A 52 -9.54 -8.30 -0.50
C ASN A 52 -9.86 -9.80 -0.31
N LEU A 53 -10.83 -10.35 -1.06
CA LEU A 53 -11.11 -11.78 -1.01
C LEU A 53 -9.92 -12.62 -1.48
N PHE A 54 -9.27 -12.23 -2.59
CA PHE A 54 -8.08 -12.92 -3.06
C PHE A 54 -6.98 -12.94 -1.98
N GLU A 55 -6.70 -11.81 -1.34
CA GLU A 55 -5.74 -11.69 -0.24
C GLU A 55 -6.15 -12.56 0.97
N GLN A 56 -7.44 -12.61 1.31
CA GLN A 56 -7.93 -13.47 2.37
C GLN A 56 -7.74 -14.96 2.03
N PHE A 57 -7.98 -15.39 0.78
CA PHE A 57 -7.82 -16.78 0.35
C PHE A 57 -6.36 -17.22 0.12
N GLN A 58 -5.40 -16.30 0.06
CA GLN A 58 -3.98 -16.65 0.12
C GLN A 58 -3.56 -17.26 1.47
N ARG A 59 -4.41 -17.18 2.49
CA ARG A 59 -4.23 -17.88 3.76
C ARG A 59 -4.66 -19.34 3.60
N ILE A 60 -3.77 -20.28 3.89
CA ILE A 60 -3.99 -21.74 3.73
C ILE A 60 -5.28 -22.20 4.41
N ALA A 61 -5.58 -21.64 5.58
CA ALA A 61 -6.80 -21.96 6.32
C ALA A 61 -8.10 -21.59 5.58
N ASN A 62 -8.16 -20.41 4.97
CA ASN A 62 -9.34 -19.99 4.21
C ASN A 62 -9.50 -20.83 2.95
N ALA A 63 -8.39 -21.21 2.30
CA ALA A 63 -8.40 -22.16 1.20
C ALA A 63 -8.89 -23.56 1.63
N TYR A 64 -8.55 -24.01 2.83
CA TYR A 64 -9.05 -25.28 3.38
C TYR A 64 -10.56 -25.26 3.64
N PHE A 65 -11.09 -24.21 4.26
CA PHE A 65 -12.54 -24.11 4.47
C PHE A 65 -13.30 -24.00 3.15
N LEU A 66 -12.72 -23.35 2.14
CA LEU A 66 -13.25 -23.35 0.78
C LEU A 66 -13.25 -24.76 0.17
N PHE A 67 -12.16 -25.52 0.34
CA PHE A 67 -12.08 -26.90 -0.11
C PHE A 67 -13.15 -27.80 0.56
N LEU A 68 -13.31 -27.68 1.89
CA LEU A 68 -14.36 -28.40 2.62
C LEU A 68 -15.76 -28.01 2.16
N LEU A 69 -15.99 -26.73 1.87
CA LEU A 69 -17.26 -26.26 1.34
C LEU A 69 -17.58 -26.94 0.00
N VAL A 70 -16.61 -27.02 -0.91
CA VAL A 70 -16.76 -27.72 -2.19
C VAL A 70 -17.11 -29.20 -1.98
N LEU A 71 -16.47 -29.87 -1.01
CA LEU A 71 -16.79 -31.27 -0.67
C LEU A 71 -18.21 -31.42 -0.11
N GLN A 72 -18.67 -30.49 0.74
CA GLN A 72 -20.01 -30.54 1.34
C GLN A 72 -21.15 -30.26 0.36
N VAL A 73 -20.85 -29.66 -0.81
CA VAL A 73 -21.85 -29.49 -1.88
C VAL A 73 -22.20 -30.85 -2.52
N ILE A 74 -21.33 -31.86 -2.40
CA ILE A 74 -21.54 -33.20 -2.97
C ILE A 74 -22.42 -34.04 -2.02
N PRO A 75 -23.69 -34.35 -2.38
CA PRO A 75 -24.63 -35.00 -1.47
C PRO A 75 -24.21 -36.41 -1.04
N GLN A 76 -23.40 -37.10 -1.85
CA GLN A 76 -23.00 -38.49 -1.64
C GLN A 76 -21.97 -38.65 -0.50
N ILE A 77 -21.23 -37.59 -0.17
CA ILE A 77 -20.21 -37.59 0.89
C ILE A 77 -20.60 -36.71 2.08
N SER A 78 -21.47 -35.73 1.86
CA SER A 78 -21.84 -34.75 2.87
C SER A 78 -22.76 -35.35 3.93
N SER A 79 -22.21 -35.56 5.12
CA SER A 79 -22.93 -35.97 6.32
C SER A 79 -23.46 -34.78 7.15
N LEU A 80 -22.98 -33.58 6.85
CA LEU A 80 -23.37 -32.32 7.49
C LEU A 80 -24.05 -31.39 6.49
N SER A 81 -24.93 -30.52 6.99
CA SER A 81 -25.53 -29.50 6.14
C SER A 81 -24.51 -28.41 5.79
N TRP A 82 -24.48 -28.00 4.51
CA TRP A 82 -23.53 -27.02 3.97
C TRP A 82 -23.50 -25.69 4.74
N PHE A 83 -24.62 -25.25 5.32
CA PHE A 83 -24.70 -24.01 6.09
C PHE A 83 -23.81 -24.01 7.33
N THR A 84 -23.49 -25.18 7.89
CA THR A 84 -22.63 -25.30 9.09
C THR A 84 -21.19 -24.84 8.84
N THR A 85 -20.71 -24.89 7.59
CA THR A 85 -19.36 -24.42 7.19
C THR A 85 -19.40 -23.04 6.54
N VAL A 86 -20.42 -22.77 5.71
CA VAL A 86 -20.57 -21.47 5.04
C VAL A 86 -20.74 -20.35 6.05
N VAL A 87 -21.62 -20.51 7.04
CA VAL A 87 -21.98 -19.43 7.96
C VAL A 87 -20.77 -18.93 8.76
N PRO A 88 -19.96 -19.81 9.41
CA PRO A 88 -18.74 -19.36 10.06
C PRO A 88 -17.72 -18.73 9.10
N LEU A 89 -17.50 -19.33 7.92
CA LEU A 89 -16.54 -18.82 6.95
C LEU A 89 -16.91 -17.41 6.48
N VAL A 90 -18.16 -17.21 6.06
CA VAL A 90 -18.67 -15.90 5.63
C VAL A 90 -18.57 -14.88 6.76
N LEU A 91 -18.90 -15.25 8.00
CA LEU A 91 -18.76 -14.36 9.16
C LEU A 91 -17.31 -13.91 9.35
N VAL A 92 -16.35 -14.83 9.32
CA VAL A 92 -14.92 -14.51 9.49
C VAL A 92 -14.41 -13.64 8.36
N LEU A 93 -14.75 -13.98 7.11
CA LEU A 93 -14.34 -13.20 5.94
C LEU A 93 -14.95 -11.79 5.97
N SER A 94 -16.21 -11.67 6.41
CA SER A 94 -16.94 -10.39 6.50
C SER A 94 -16.36 -9.49 7.58
N VAL A 95 -16.06 -10.02 8.78
CA VAL A 95 -15.43 -9.24 9.86
C VAL A 95 -14.05 -8.73 9.44
N THR A 96 -13.26 -9.58 8.78
CA THR A 96 -11.94 -9.21 8.26
C THR A 96 -12.05 -8.13 7.18
N ALA A 97 -12.97 -8.31 6.22
CA ALA A 97 -13.22 -7.33 5.18
C ALA A 97 -13.70 -5.99 5.75
N ALA A 98 -14.60 -5.99 6.74
CA ALA A 98 -15.09 -4.76 7.37
C ALA A 98 -13.96 -3.97 8.06
N LYS A 99 -13.02 -4.68 8.71
CA LYS A 99 -11.83 -4.06 9.29
C LYS A 99 -10.96 -3.43 8.20
N ASP A 100 -10.58 -4.21 7.18
CA ASP A 100 -9.72 -3.75 6.10
C ASP A 100 -10.35 -2.57 5.33
N ALA A 101 -11.67 -2.57 5.16
CA ALA A 101 -12.43 -1.47 4.58
C ALA A 101 -12.33 -0.20 5.44
N THR A 102 -12.48 -0.32 6.76
CA THR A 102 -12.38 0.82 7.68
C THR A 102 -10.97 1.43 7.64
N ASP A 103 -9.94 0.58 7.68
CA ASP A 103 -8.54 1.01 7.59
C ASP A 103 -8.25 1.71 6.26
N ASP A 104 -8.74 1.19 5.13
CA ASP A 104 -8.53 1.82 3.81
C ASP A 104 -9.33 3.12 3.66
N ILE A 105 -10.56 3.21 4.19
CA ILE A 105 -11.34 4.46 4.21
C ILE A 105 -10.59 5.55 4.98
N ASN A 106 -9.98 5.22 6.11
CA ASN A 106 -9.18 6.17 6.87
C ASN A 106 -7.97 6.66 6.08
N ARG A 107 -7.33 5.79 5.28
CA ARG A 107 -6.27 6.19 4.34
C ARG A 107 -6.78 7.12 3.25
N HIS A 108 -7.91 6.81 2.60
CA HIS A 108 -8.53 7.70 1.61
C HIS A 108 -8.85 9.08 2.20
N ARG A 109 -9.35 9.14 3.44
CA ARG A 109 -9.62 10.41 4.13
C ARG A 109 -8.33 11.20 4.37
N SER A 110 -7.27 10.54 4.83
CA SER A 110 -5.96 11.17 5.05
C SER A 110 -5.34 11.66 3.74
N ASP A 111 -5.34 10.84 2.69
CA ASP A 111 -4.86 11.19 1.35
C ASP A 111 -5.63 12.43 0.83
N ASN A 112 -6.95 12.43 0.95
CA ASN A 112 -7.78 13.56 0.54
C ASN A 112 -7.49 14.83 1.35
N GLN A 113 -7.25 14.73 2.66
CA GLN A 113 -6.88 15.88 3.47
C GLN A 113 -5.56 16.49 2.99
N VAL A 114 -4.54 15.67 2.75
CA VAL A 114 -3.21 16.13 2.29
C VAL A 114 -3.30 16.71 0.88
N ASN A 115 -3.95 16.03 -0.05
CA ASN A 115 -4.07 16.46 -1.45
C ASN A 115 -4.85 17.76 -1.63
N ASN A 116 -5.81 18.05 -0.73
CA ASN A 116 -6.61 19.28 -0.77
C ASN A 116 -6.04 20.42 0.10
N ARG A 117 -4.88 20.25 0.76
CA ARG A 117 -4.18 21.37 1.41
C ARG A 117 -3.86 22.42 0.34
N LYS A 118 -3.83 23.68 0.74
CA LYS A 118 -3.58 24.81 -0.16
C LYS A 118 -2.16 25.34 0.01
N VAL A 119 -1.59 25.86 -1.07
CA VAL A 119 -0.31 26.57 -1.09
C VAL A 119 -0.38 27.71 -2.10
N GLN A 120 0.42 28.75 -1.90
CA GLN A 120 0.54 29.84 -2.86
C GLN A 120 1.53 29.45 -3.96
N VAL A 121 1.07 29.40 -5.21
CA VAL A 121 1.86 29.08 -6.39
C VAL A 121 1.94 30.32 -7.28
N LEU A 122 3.12 30.59 -7.82
CA LEU A 122 3.35 31.69 -8.76
C LEU A 122 2.86 31.27 -10.16
N ILE A 123 1.74 31.83 -10.60
CA ILE A 123 1.14 31.56 -11.91
C ILE A 123 0.76 32.88 -12.57
N ASP A 124 1.21 33.09 -13.81
CA ASP A 124 0.95 34.32 -14.58
C ASP A 124 1.33 35.60 -13.81
N ARG A 125 2.53 35.62 -13.21
CA ARG A 125 3.05 36.75 -12.41
C ARG A 125 2.19 37.10 -11.17
N LYS A 126 1.36 36.18 -10.69
CA LYS A 126 0.54 36.36 -9.49
C LYS A 126 0.58 35.12 -8.61
N LEU A 127 0.56 35.33 -7.30
CA LEU A 127 0.39 34.24 -6.34
C LEU A 127 -1.07 33.80 -6.31
N ARG A 128 -1.31 32.54 -6.66
CA ARG A 128 -2.63 31.90 -6.62
C ARG A 128 -2.64 30.78 -5.61
N SER A 129 -3.75 30.64 -4.90
CA SER A 129 -3.93 29.56 -3.93
C SER A 129 -4.37 28.30 -4.66
N GLU A 130 -3.47 27.33 -4.80
CA GLU A 130 -3.72 26.05 -5.46
C GLU A 130 -3.68 24.89 -4.47
N LYS A 131 -4.31 23.77 -4.84
CA LYS A 131 -4.25 22.55 -4.03
C LYS A 131 -2.91 21.87 -4.20
N TRP A 132 -2.45 21.17 -3.18
CA TRP A 132 -1.20 20.41 -3.20
C TRP A 132 -1.15 19.43 -4.37
N MET A 133 -2.25 18.74 -4.67
CA MET A 133 -2.31 17.79 -5.78
C MET A 133 -2.09 18.42 -7.18
N ASP A 134 -2.37 19.71 -7.32
CA ASP A 134 -2.32 20.44 -8.60
C ASP A 134 -0.96 21.14 -8.82
N VAL A 135 -0.08 21.13 -7.81
CA VAL A 135 1.30 21.63 -7.90
C VAL A 135 2.11 20.76 -8.86
N GLN A 136 2.87 21.39 -9.76
CA GLN A 136 3.67 20.70 -10.77
C GLN A 136 5.16 20.97 -10.60
N VAL A 137 5.98 20.10 -11.20
CA VAL A 137 7.43 20.27 -11.23
C VAL A 137 7.80 21.53 -12.01
N GLY A 138 8.70 22.34 -11.43
CA GLY A 138 9.11 23.63 -11.96
C GLY A 138 8.22 24.81 -11.59
N ASP A 139 7.14 24.59 -10.85
CA ASP A 139 6.38 25.68 -10.24
C ASP A 139 7.19 26.32 -9.10
N ILE A 140 7.08 27.64 -8.98
CA ILE A 140 7.58 28.38 -7.82
C ILE A 140 6.43 28.51 -6.82
N ILE A 141 6.69 28.13 -5.57
CA ILE A 141 5.71 28.20 -4.49
C ILE A 141 6.21 29.08 -3.35
N LYS A 142 5.30 29.84 -2.75
CA LYS A 142 5.54 30.60 -1.52
C LYS A 142 5.02 29.79 -0.33
N LEU A 143 5.90 29.58 0.65
CA LEU A 143 5.57 28.99 1.94
C LEU A 143 5.59 30.07 3.00
N GLU A 144 4.62 30.04 3.90
CA GLU A 144 4.55 30.93 5.06
C GLU A 144 4.96 30.19 6.34
N ASN A 145 5.31 30.95 7.39
CA ASN A 145 5.69 30.38 8.68
C ASN A 145 4.67 29.36 9.20
N ASN A 146 5.16 28.26 9.77
CA ASN A 146 4.38 27.12 10.28
C ASN A 146 3.62 26.31 9.21
N GLN A 147 3.90 26.50 7.92
CA GLN A 147 3.36 25.66 6.87
C GLN A 147 4.24 24.44 6.60
N PHE A 148 3.60 23.35 6.20
CA PHE A 148 4.29 22.16 5.71
C PHE A 148 4.82 22.37 4.30
N VAL A 149 6.03 21.88 4.06
CA VAL A 149 6.63 21.82 2.73
C VAL A 149 5.86 20.80 1.87
N THR A 150 5.37 21.27 0.72
CA THR A 150 4.36 20.55 -0.10
C THR A 150 4.96 19.44 -0.97
N ALA A 151 6.21 19.61 -1.40
CA ALA A 151 6.95 18.81 -2.35
C ALA A 151 8.46 19.00 -2.06
N ASP A 152 9.36 18.30 -2.74
CA ASP A 152 10.79 18.58 -2.55
C ASP A 152 11.15 19.85 -3.34
N LEU A 153 11.62 20.89 -2.64
CA LEU A 153 11.83 22.23 -3.19
C LEU A 153 13.29 22.61 -3.18
N LEU A 154 13.76 23.25 -4.25
CA LEU A 154 14.97 24.06 -4.23
C LEU A 154 14.64 25.42 -3.62
N LEU A 155 15.31 25.78 -2.54
CA LEU A 155 15.15 27.07 -1.87
C LEU A 155 15.72 28.20 -2.75
N LEU A 156 14.88 29.18 -3.09
CA LEU A 156 15.26 30.32 -3.93
C LEU A 156 15.58 31.56 -3.10
N SER A 157 14.65 31.99 -2.25
CA SER A 157 14.78 33.18 -1.39
C SER A 157 14.02 32.99 -0.09
N SER A 158 14.38 33.77 0.94
CA SER A 158 13.69 33.77 2.23
C SER A 158 13.65 35.16 2.86
N SER A 159 12.80 35.31 3.87
CA SER A 159 12.67 36.55 4.66
C SER A 159 13.88 36.84 5.55
N GLU A 160 14.62 35.80 5.96
CA GLU A 160 15.68 35.91 6.95
C GLU A 160 17.00 36.43 6.34
N PRO A 161 17.86 37.09 7.15
CA PRO A 161 19.17 37.52 6.68
C PRO A 161 20.00 36.34 6.15
N LEU A 162 20.83 36.63 5.14
CA LEU A 162 21.67 35.64 4.45
C LEU A 162 20.88 34.53 3.73
N ASN A 163 19.58 34.74 3.50
CA ASN A 163 18.65 33.78 2.87
C ASN A 163 18.60 32.43 3.60
N LEU A 164 18.62 32.49 4.94
CA LEU A 164 18.49 31.32 5.80
C LEU A 164 17.02 30.92 5.95
N VAL A 165 16.80 29.64 6.22
CA VAL A 165 15.48 29.09 6.52
C VAL A 165 15.64 28.07 7.63
N TYR A 166 14.73 28.10 8.61
CA TYR A 166 14.68 27.07 9.65
C TYR A 166 13.56 26.09 9.37
N ILE A 167 13.89 24.80 9.39
CA ILE A 167 12.94 23.72 9.18
C ILE A 167 12.95 22.75 10.34
N GLU A 168 11.77 22.27 10.70
CA GLU A 168 11.57 21.17 11.63
C GLU A 168 11.38 19.88 10.83
N THR A 169 12.16 18.83 11.14
CA THR A 169 12.13 17.54 10.44
C THR A 169 11.44 16.42 11.21
N ALA A 170 10.65 16.75 12.24
CA ALA A 170 10.01 15.79 13.13
C ALA A 170 9.18 14.70 12.40
N GLU A 171 8.56 15.02 11.25
CA GLU A 171 7.81 14.02 10.46
C GLU A 171 8.69 13.04 9.66
N LEU A 172 9.95 13.40 9.39
CA LEU A 172 10.89 12.63 8.58
C LEU A 172 11.78 11.70 9.42
N ASP A 173 12.40 12.25 10.47
CA ASP A 173 13.41 11.56 11.30
C ASP A 173 13.09 11.59 12.79
N GLY A 174 12.01 12.27 13.21
CA GLY A 174 11.65 12.42 14.62
C GLY A 174 12.52 13.43 15.38
N GLU A 175 13.42 14.16 14.71
CA GLU A 175 14.21 15.21 15.33
C GLU A 175 13.37 16.48 15.50
N THR A 176 13.29 16.99 16.73
CA THR A 176 12.57 18.24 17.05
C THR A 176 13.45 19.48 16.92
N ASN A 177 14.75 19.29 16.67
CA ASN A 177 15.68 20.40 16.52
C ASN A 177 15.47 21.07 15.16
N LEU A 178 15.55 22.39 15.15
CA LEU A 178 15.48 23.16 13.92
C LEU A 178 16.78 22.96 13.13
N LYS A 179 16.65 22.56 11.86
CA LYS A 179 17.75 22.49 10.91
C LYS A 179 17.76 23.78 10.09
N VAL A 180 18.96 24.30 9.85
CA VAL A 180 19.17 25.50 9.03
C VAL A 180 19.43 25.08 7.59
N ARG A 181 18.77 25.75 6.64
CA ARG A 181 18.99 25.64 5.20
C ARG A 181 19.29 27.02 4.65
N GLN A 182 20.02 27.10 3.54
CA GLN A 182 20.43 28.37 2.95
C GLN A 182 20.18 28.38 1.44
N ALA A 183 19.58 29.45 0.94
CA ALA A 183 19.40 29.65 -0.49
C ALA A 183 20.73 30.01 -1.17
N LEU A 184 20.81 29.84 -2.49
CA LEU A 184 21.94 30.40 -3.24
C LEU A 184 21.91 31.93 -3.13
N PRO A 185 23.05 32.62 -2.93
CA PRO A 185 23.07 34.09 -2.87
C PRO A 185 22.41 34.73 -4.10
N VAL A 186 22.69 34.17 -5.28
CA VAL A 186 22.21 34.67 -6.58
C VAL A 186 20.69 34.56 -6.72
N THR A 187 20.06 33.53 -6.15
CA THR A 187 18.58 33.42 -6.14
C THR A 187 17.98 34.17 -4.96
N GLY A 188 18.73 34.32 -3.86
CA GLY A 188 18.31 35.07 -2.68
C GLY A 188 18.04 36.54 -2.97
N ASP A 189 18.82 37.14 -3.88
CA ASP A 189 18.64 38.52 -4.34
C ASP A 189 17.28 38.76 -5.05
N LEU A 190 16.55 37.70 -5.42
CA LEU A 190 15.18 37.80 -5.94
C LEU A 190 14.20 38.30 -4.86
N GLY A 191 14.45 37.99 -3.57
CA GLY A 191 13.62 38.43 -2.45
C GLY A 191 12.14 38.00 -2.55
N ASP A 192 11.23 38.86 -2.09
CA ASP A 192 9.76 38.73 -2.24
C ASP A 192 9.24 39.44 -3.52
N ASP A 193 10.12 39.68 -4.49
CA ASP A 193 9.76 40.38 -5.73
C ASP A 193 9.16 39.39 -6.73
N ILE A 194 7.83 39.42 -6.82
CA ILE A 194 7.03 38.52 -7.67
C ILE A 194 7.40 38.67 -9.14
N GLU A 195 7.77 39.87 -9.61
CA GLU A 195 8.12 40.09 -11.02
C GLU A 195 9.46 39.43 -11.34
N LYS A 196 10.47 39.61 -10.48
CA LYS A 196 11.78 38.95 -10.63
C LYS A 196 11.66 37.42 -10.55
N LEU A 197 10.83 36.92 -9.62
CA LEU A 197 10.59 35.48 -9.50
C LEU A 197 9.83 34.91 -10.69
N ALA A 198 8.97 35.68 -11.34
CA ALA A 198 8.26 35.24 -12.54
C ALA A 198 9.16 35.24 -13.78
N ASP A 199 10.07 36.21 -13.87
CA ASP A 199 11.06 36.30 -14.95
C ASP A 199 12.28 35.37 -14.72
N PHE A 200 12.34 34.69 -13.57
CA PHE A 200 13.37 33.71 -13.25
C PHE A 200 13.30 32.50 -14.20
N ASN A 201 14.33 32.34 -15.02
CA ASN A 201 14.44 31.32 -16.07
C ASN A 201 15.53 30.28 -15.77
N GLY A 202 15.68 29.87 -14.51
CA GLY A 202 16.67 28.87 -14.10
C GLY A 202 16.36 27.47 -14.64
N GLU A 203 17.39 26.78 -15.14
CA GLU A 203 17.32 25.36 -15.50
C GLU A 203 18.06 24.53 -14.44
N VAL A 204 17.37 23.54 -13.86
CA VAL A 204 17.93 22.65 -12.85
C VAL A 204 18.18 21.28 -13.48
N LEU A 205 19.43 20.82 -13.35
CA LEU A 205 19.86 19.46 -13.66
C LEU A 205 20.18 18.75 -12.35
N CYS A 206 19.50 17.66 -12.02
CA CYS A 206 19.75 16.93 -10.78
C CYS A 206 19.71 15.40 -10.94
N GLU A 207 20.15 14.70 -9.90
CA GLU A 207 20.04 13.24 -9.82
C GLU A 207 18.57 12.78 -9.86
N PRO A 208 18.28 11.55 -10.34
CA PRO A 208 16.94 11.00 -10.33
C PRO A 208 16.39 10.83 -8.89
N PRO A 209 15.06 10.73 -8.73
CA PRO A 209 14.44 10.58 -7.42
C PRO A 209 15.00 9.36 -6.68
N ASN A 210 15.42 9.58 -5.44
CA ASN A 210 16.04 8.55 -4.60
C ASN A 210 15.57 8.66 -3.15
N ASN A 211 15.84 7.63 -2.36
CA ASN A 211 15.40 7.53 -0.96
C ASN A 211 16.43 8.03 0.06
N ARG A 212 17.51 8.72 -0.36
CA ARG A 212 18.55 9.20 0.57
C ARG A 212 18.24 10.62 1.03
N LEU A 213 17.79 10.77 2.28
CA LEU A 213 17.40 12.06 2.88
C LEU A 213 18.58 13.03 3.06
N ASP A 214 19.80 12.50 3.21
CA ASP A 214 21.04 13.21 3.47
C ASP A 214 21.77 13.69 2.21
N ARG A 215 21.53 13.02 1.07
CA ARG A 215 22.25 13.27 -0.18
C ARG A 215 21.35 13.93 -1.21
N PHE A 216 21.79 15.05 -1.77
CA PHE A 216 21.27 15.57 -3.02
C PHE A 216 22.42 16.12 -3.86
N THR A 217 22.39 15.88 -5.16
CA THR A 217 23.35 16.47 -6.10
C THR A 217 22.63 17.03 -7.32
N GLY A 218 22.95 18.28 -7.65
CA GLY A 218 22.41 18.95 -8.82
C GLY A 218 23.19 20.20 -9.21
N THR A 219 22.73 20.88 -10.25
CA THR A 219 23.30 22.11 -10.76
C THR A 219 22.18 23.01 -11.25
N LEU A 220 22.16 24.26 -10.78
CA LEU A 220 21.31 25.32 -11.29
C LEU A 220 22.10 26.08 -12.37
N ALA A 221 21.60 26.10 -13.59
CA ALA A 221 22.06 26.99 -14.65
C ALA A 221 21.19 28.25 -14.66
N PHE A 222 21.78 29.40 -14.34
CA PHE A 222 21.10 30.68 -14.30
C PHE A 222 22.03 31.80 -14.76
N SER A 223 21.52 32.72 -15.59
CA SER A 223 22.30 33.85 -16.14
C SER A 223 23.63 33.45 -16.79
N GLY A 224 23.66 32.30 -17.48
CA GLY A 224 24.86 31.77 -18.15
C GLY A 224 25.92 31.15 -17.22
N GLN A 225 25.68 31.14 -15.91
CA GLN A 225 26.54 30.50 -14.91
C GLN A 225 25.90 29.23 -14.34
N LYS A 226 26.74 28.33 -13.82
CA LYS A 226 26.32 27.08 -13.18
C LYS A 226 26.65 27.11 -11.70
N TYR A 227 25.65 26.86 -10.86
CA TYR A 227 25.77 26.82 -9.41
C TYR A 227 25.53 25.41 -8.91
N PRO A 228 26.44 24.83 -8.10
CA PRO A 228 26.23 23.49 -7.54
C PRO A 228 25.11 23.51 -6.50
N LEU A 229 24.29 22.48 -6.52
CA LEU A 229 23.22 22.25 -5.55
C LEU A 229 23.55 21.03 -4.69
N ASP A 230 23.42 21.22 -3.38
CA ASP A 230 23.61 20.21 -2.34
C ASP A 230 22.32 20.05 -1.52
N ASN A 231 22.34 19.15 -0.54
CA ASN A 231 21.19 18.89 0.33
C ASN A 231 20.82 20.10 1.21
N GLU A 232 21.73 21.06 1.42
CA GLU A 232 21.50 22.26 2.24
C GLU A 232 20.65 23.32 1.54
N LYS A 233 20.49 23.21 0.22
CA LYS A 233 19.67 24.11 -0.60
C LYS A 233 18.26 23.58 -0.83
N ILE A 234 17.89 22.45 -0.21
CA ILE A 234 16.60 21.79 -0.44
C ILE A 234 15.76 21.71 0.82
N LEU A 235 14.45 21.91 0.61
CA LEU A 235 13.41 21.65 1.58
C LEU A 235 12.67 20.37 1.17
N LEU A 236 12.63 19.38 2.05
CA LEU A 236 11.98 18.10 1.78
C LEU A 236 10.50 18.15 2.14
N ARG A 237 9.66 17.39 1.42
CA ARG A 237 8.26 17.20 1.79
C ARG A 237 8.14 16.63 3.21
N GLY A 238 7.20 17.17 4.00
CA GLY A 238 6.99 16.78 5.41
C GLY A 238 7.78 17.62 6.42
N CYS A 239 8.78 18.39 5.97
CA CYS A 239 9.35 19.44 6.80
C CYS A 239 8.31 20.52 7.12
N THR A 240 8.41 21.13 8.30
CA THR A 240 7.62 22.32 8.65
C THR A 240 8.52 23.54 8.67
N LEU A 241 8.11 24.61 7.98
CA LEU A 241 8.80 25.89 8.03
C LEU A 241 8.60 26.52 9.42
N ARG A 242 9.67 26.93 10.09
CA ARG A 242 9.63 27.56 11.42
C ARG A 242 10.51 28.79 11.42
N ASN A 243 10.22 29.75 12.29
CA ASN A 243 11.08 30.93 12.53
C ASN A 243 11.54 31.63 11.24
N THR A 244 10.69 31.63 10.21
CA THR A 244 10.93 32.24 8.91
C THR A 244 9.57 32.69 8.40
N GLU A 245 9.39 33.98 8.17
CA GLU A 245 8.10 34.56 7.80
C GLU A 245 7.59 33.99 6.47
N TRP A 246 8.47 33.96 5.47
CA TRP A 246 8.20 33.38 4.17
C TRP A 246 9.46 32.84 3.50
N CYS A 247 9.27 31.87 2.59
CA CYS A 247 10.30 31.48 1.64
C CYS A 247 9.69 31.10 0.28
N PHE A 248 10.47 31.28 -0.78
CA PHE A 248 10.14 30.80 -2.12
C PHE A 248 10.95 29.57 -2.46
N GLY A 249 10.27 28.55 -3.00
CA GLY A 249 10.88 27.31 -3.43
C GLY A 249 10.45 26.91 -4.83
N LEU A 250 11.37 26.37 -5.61
CA LEU A 250 11.12 25.75 -6.90
C LEU A 250 10.87 24.25 -6.72
N VAL A 251 9.76 23.73 -7.23
CA VAL A 251 9.39 22.31 -7.08
C VAL A 251 10.29 21.43 -7.94
N LEU A 252 11.05 20.53 -7.31
CA LEU A 252 11.93 19.55 -7.96
C LEU A 252 11.25 18.19 -8.19
N PHE A 253 10.68 17.64 -7.12
CA PHE A 253 10.00 16.33 -7.13
C PHE A 253 8.62 16.44 -6.51
N GLY A 254 7.62 15.85 -7.16
CA GLY A 254 6.23 15.84 -6.72
C GLY A 254 5.76 14.45 -6.29
N GLY A 255 4.87 14.41 -5.31
CA GLY A 255 4.07 13.22 -4.96
C GLY A 255 4.94 11.99 -4.69
N PRO A 256 4.79 10.89 -5.47
CA PRO A 256 5.51 9.64 -5.24
C PRO A 256 7.02 9.75 -5.46
N GLU A 257 7.50 10.77 -6.18
CA GLU A 257 8.94 10.98 -6.45
C GLU A 257 9.66 11.73 -5.32
N THR A 258 8.92 12.33 -4.38
CA THR A 258 9.53 12.99 -3.22
C THR A 258 10.30 11.99 -2.36
N LYS A 259 11.39 12.43 -1.73
CA LYS A 259 12.22 11.56 -0.90
C LYS A 259 11.45 10.94 0.27
N LEU A 260 10.49 11.68 0.85
CA LEU A 260 9.59 11.15 1.87
C LEU A 260 8.81 9.95 1.34
N MET A 261 8.19 10.08 0.17
CA MET A 261 7.39 9.00 -0.43
C MET A 261 8.23 7.85 -0.95
N GLN A 262 9.47 8.09 -1.38
CA GLN A 262 10.44 7.04 -1.72
C GLN A 262 10.89 6.24 -0.48
N ASN A 263 10.86 6.85 0.70
CA ASN A 263 11.08 6.16 1.98
C ASN A 263 9.80 5.52 2.54
N CYS A 264 8.62 5.97 2.11
CA CYS A 264 7.39 5.25 2.39
C CYS A 264 7.45 3.88 1.69
N GLY A 265 7.71 2.83 2.48
CA GLY A 265 7.70 1.47 1.98
C GLY A 265 6.39 1.18 1.24
N LYS A 266 6.49 0.49 0.10
CA LYS A 266 5.30 -0.03 -0.60
C LYS A 266 4.44 -0.77 0.42
N SER A 267 3.12 -0.56 0.37
CA SER A 267 2.16 -1.11 1.31
C SER A 267 2.02 -2.64 1.14
N THR A 268 3.08 -3.36 1.44
CA THR A 268 3.17 -4.81 1.34
C THR A 268 2.37 -5.47 2.45
N PHE A 269 1.86 -6.66 2.16
CA PHE A 269 1.17 -7.46 3.16
C PHE A 269 2.18 -7.97 4.18
N LYS A 270 2.25 -7.34 5.36
CA LYS A 270 3.08 -7.81 6.46
C LYS A 270 2.43 -9.04 7.08
N ARG A 271 3.03 -10.22 6.84
CA ARG A 271 2.68 -11.45 7.57
C ARG A 271 3.38 -11.44 8.92
N THR A 272 2.63 -11.67 9.99
CA THR A 272 3.20 -11.82 11.32
C THR A 272 3.90 -13.18 11.46
N SER A 273 4.86 -13.30 12.38
CA SER A 273 5.44 -14.60 12.75
C SER A 273 4.37 -15.59 13.23
N ILE A 274 3.31 -15.07 13.86
CA ILE A 274 2.14 -15.82 14.29
C ILE A 274 1.38 -16.38 13.08
N ASP A 275 1.21 -15.62 12.00
CA ASP A 275 0.57 -16.13 10.78
C ASP A 275 1.35 -17.31 10.18
N ARG A 276 2.69 -17.28 10.25
CA ARG A 276 3.53 -18.38 9.79
C ARG A 276 3.38 -19.61 10.68
N LEU A 277 3.43 -19.44 12.00
CA LEU A 277 3.22 -20.53 12.96
C LEU A 277 1.84 -21.17 12.76
N MET A 278 0.81 -20.34 12.59
CA MET A 278 -0.56 -20.79 12.36
C MET A 278 -0.65 -21.65 11.08
N ASN A 279 -0.05 -21.22 9.97
CA ASN A 279 -0.02 -22.03 8.75
C ASN A 279 0.67 -23.40 8.95
N VAL A 280 1.74 -23.46 9.75
CA VAL A 280 2.41 -24.74 10.08
C VAL A 280 1.50 -25.64 10.91
N LEU A 281 0.88 -25.11 11.96
CA LEU A 281 -0.05 -25.88 12.81
C LEU A 281 -1.21 -26.45 12.00
N VAL A 282 -1.72 -25.68 11.04
CA VAL A 282 -2.80 -26.08 10.14
C VAL A 282 -2.41 -27.26 9.26
N LEU A 283 -1.20 -27.21 8.68
CA LEU A 283 -0.68 -28.34 7.91
C LEU A 283 -0.49 -29.60 8.77
N CYS A 284 -0.02 -29.45 10.01
CA CYS A 284 0.08 -30.56 10.96
C CYS A 284 -1.29 -31.18 11.26
N ILE A 285 -2.32 -30.36 11.49
CA ILE A 285 -3.69 -30.83 11.73
C ILE A 285 -4.24 -31.55 10.49
N PHE A 286 -3.97 -31.06 9.27
CA PHE A 286 -4.38 -31.75 8.05
C PHE A 286 -3.70 -33.10 7.87
N GLY A 287 -2.40 -33.18 8.15
CA GLY A 287 -1.67 -34.46 8.13
C GLY A 287 -2.29 -35.46 9.12
N PHE A 288 -2.56 -35.02 10.35
CA PHE A 288 -3.21 -35.86 11.37
C PHE A 288 -4.63 -36.30 10.95
N LEU A 289 -5.44 -35.39 10.44
CA LEU A 289 -6.80 -35.65 9.96
C LEU A 289 -6.80 -36.66 8.80
N ALA A 290 -5.92 -36.49 7.82
CA ALA A 290 -5.80 -37.38 6.67
C ALA A 290 -5.42 -38.81 7.12
N CYS A 291 -4.46 -38.94 8.03
CA CYS A 291 -4.08 -40.24 8.61
C CYS A 291 -5.26 -40.93 9.30
N MET A 292 -6.01 -40.21 10.13
CA MET A 292 -7.20 -40.76 10.80
C MET A 292 -8.28 -41.21 9.80
N CYS A 293 -8.55 -40.39 8.77
CA CYS A 293 -9.54 -40.73 7.75
C CYS A 293 -9.12 -41.95 6.92
N ILE A 294 -7.82 -42.12 6.63
CA ILE A 294 -7.29 -43.32 5.95
C ILE A 294 -7.53 -44.57 6.80
N ILE A 295 -7.22 -44.52 8.10
CA ILE A 295 -7.42 -45.66 9.01
C ILE A 295 -8.90 -46.05 9.06
N LEU A 296 -9.80 -45.07 9.16
CA LEU A 296 -11.24 -45.31 9.17
C LEU A 296 -11.76 -45.86 7.83
N ALA A 297 -11.23 -45.38 6.69
CA ALA A 297 -11.59 -45.88 5.36
C ALA A 297 -11.14 -47.33 5.15
N ILE A 298 -9.94 -47.70 5.61
CA ILE A 298 -9.45 -49.09 5.59
C ILE A 298 -10.34 -49.97 6.48
N GLY A 299 -10.69 -49.49 7.67
CA GLY A 299 -11.62 -50.19 8.57
C GLY A 299 -12.98 -50.44 7.90
N ASN A 300 -13.52 -49.44 7.22
CA ASN A 300 -14.76 -49.56 6.46
C ASN A 300 -14.65 -50.58 5.32
N TYR A 301 -13.54 -50.57 4.57
CA TYR A 301 -13.29 -51.54 3.50
C TYR A 301 -13.33 -52.99 4.01
N PHE A 302 -12.60 -53.29 5.11
CA PHE A 302 -12.59 -54.64 5.69
C PHE A 302 -13.95 -55.03 6.27
N TRP A 303 -14.65 -54.07 6.89
CA TRP A 303 -16.00 -54.32 7.41
C TRP A 303 -17.00 -54.64 6.28
N GLU A 304 -16.92 -53.92 5.17
CA GLU A 304 -17.80 -54.10 4.00
C GLU A 304 -17.60 -55.48 3.34
N LEU A 305 -16.37 -55.96 3.27
CA LEU A 305 -16.03 -57.30 2.75
C LEU A 305 -16.55 -58.42 3.66
N ASN A 306 -16.33 -58.31 4.97
CA ASN A 306 -16.56 -59.42 5.90
C ASN A 306 -18.00 -59.48 6.42
N LYS A 307 -18.62 -58.33 6.69
CA LYS A 307 -19.93 -58.24 7.35
C LYS A 307 -20.97 -57.48 6.53
N GLY A 308 -20.56 -56.56 5.64
CA GLY A 308 -21.47 -55.74 4.85
C GLY A 308 -22.49 -56.54 4.03
N SER A 309 -22.09 -57.71 3.51
CA SER A 309 -22.98 -58.60 2.74
C SER A 309 -24.14 -59.19 3.56
N GLN A 310 -24.03 -59.27 4.89
CA GLN A 310 -25.09 -59.81 5.76
C GLN A 310 -26.13 -58.75 6.13
N PHE A 311 -25.78 -57.47 6.04
CA PHE A 311 -26.64 -56.34 6.40
C PHE A 311 -27.35 -55.68 5.21
N THR A 312 -27.21 -56.24 4.00
CA THR A 312 -27.89 -55.74 2.78
C THR A 312 -29.41 -55.75 2.89
N VAL A 313 -29.97 -56.57 3.78
CA VAL A 313 -31.40 -56.62 4.12
C VAL A 313 -31.86 -55.34 4.83
N PHE A 314 -30.98 -54.66 5.59
CA PHE A 314 -31.29 -53.45 6.36
C PHE A 314 -30.72 -52.17 5.74
N LEU A 315 -29.57 -52.26 5.04
CA LEU A 315 -28.98 -51.20 4.22
C LEU A 315 -28.79 -51.69 2.77
N PRO A 316 -29.80 -51.52 1.90
CA PRO A 316 -29.67 -51.92 0.50
C PRO A 316 -28.61 -51.06 -0.21
N ARG A 317 -27.72 -51.73 -0.96
CA ARG A 317 -26.71 -51.06 -1.78
C ARG A 317 -27.37 -50.49 -3.04
N LEU A 318 -26.92 -49.31 -3.48
CA LEU A 318 -27.17 -48.85 -4.85
C LEU A 318 -26.38 -49.73 -5.82
N ASP A 319 -27.02 -50.15 -6.91
CA ASP A 319 -26.42 -51.05 -7.91
C ASP A 319 -25.13 -50.47 -8.47
N GLY A 320 -24.03 -51.24 -8.38
CA GLY A 320 -22.70 -50.85 -8.89
C GLY A 320 -21.69 -50.36 -7.83
N ASN A 321 -22.07 -50.23 -6.55
CA ASN A 321 -21.13 -49.81 -5.50
C ASN A 321 -20.19 -50.94 -5.05
N SER A 322 -18.91 -50.84 -5.39
CA SER A 322 -17.85 -51.71 -4.89
C SER A 322 -17.46 -51.37 -3.44
N ALA A 323 -16.90 -52.35 -2.70
CA ALA A 323 -16.38 -52.11 -1.35
C ALA A 323 -15.30 -51.01 -1.32
N ALA A 324 -14.50 -50.91 -2.39
CA ALA A 324 -13.52 -49.85 -2.57
C ALA A 324 -14.17 -48.47 -2.76
N PHE A 325 -15.26 -48.38 -3.52
CA PHE A 325 -16.01 -47.14 -3.70
C PHE A 325 -16.69 -46.68 -2.40
N SER A 326 -17.25 -47.62 -1.62
CA SER A 326 -17.77 -47.33 -0.27
C SER A 326 -16.67 -46.74 0.63
N ALA A 327 -15.51 -47.39 0.71
CA ALA A 327 -14.37 -46.89 1.49
C ALA A 327 -13.88 -45.50 1.02
N PHE A 328 -13.90 -45.22 -0.29
CA PHE A 328 -13.58 -43.92 -0.85
C PHE A 328 -14.58 -42.84 -0.41
N LEU A 329 -15.88 -43.11 -0.47
CA LEU A 329 -16.90 -42.16 0.02
C LEU A 329 -16.79 -41.94 1.54
N THR A 330 -16.55 -43.01 2.29
CA THR A 330 -16.36 -42.96 3.75
C THR A 330 -15.14 -42.11 4.14
N PHE A 331 -14.04 -42.18 3.39
CA PHE A 331 -12.88 -41.30 3.60
C PHE A 331 -13.28 -39.83 3.57
N TRP A 332 -13.94 -39.39 2.50
CA TRP A 332 -14.37 -37.99 2.34
C TRP A 332 -15.45 -37.58 3.34
N SER A 333 -16.35 -38.50 3.71
CA SER A 333 -17.37 -38.23 4.72
C SER A 333 -16.74 -38.01 6.12
N TYR A 334 -15.73 -38.79 6.50
CA TYR A 334 -15.01 -38.57 7.76
C TYR A 334 -14.16 -37.31 7.76
N VAL A 335 -13.59 -36.90 6.62
CA VAL A 335 -12.93 -35.58 6.48
C VAL A 335 -13.91 -34.45 6.82
N ILE A 336 -15.17 -34.56 6.38
CA ILE A 336 -16.22 -33.57 6.67
C ILE A 336 -16.62 -33.59 8.16
N ILE A 337 -16.80 -34.77 8.75
CA ILE A 337 -17.23 -34.91 10.17
C ILE A 337 -16.14 -34.41 11.13
N LEU A 338 -14.89 -34.80 10.86
CA LEU A 338 -13.74 -34.50 11.72
C LEU A 338 -13.10 -33.12 11.42
N ASN A 339 -13.66 -32.35 10.50
CA ASN A 339 -13.34 -30.93 10.26
C ASN A 339 -13.30 -30.10 11.56
N THR A 340 -14.14 -30.45 12.54
CA THR A 340 -14.20 -29.78 13.85
C THR A 340 -12.86 -29.76 14.61
N VAL A 341 -11.91 -30.63 14.25
CA VAL A 341 -10.52 -30.63 14.75
C VAL A 341 -9.73 -29.39 14.33
N VAL A 342 -10.15 -28.70 13.26
CA VAL A 342 -9.55 -27.43 12.81
C VAL A 342 -10.38 -26.27 13.38
N PRO A 343 -9.96 -25.65 14.50
CA PRO A 343 -10.75 -24.59 15.13
C PRO A 343 -10.82 -23.34 14.24
N ILE A 344 -12.00 -23.04 13.72
CA ILE A 344 -12.32 -21.79 12.99
C ILE A 344 -12.05 -20.55 13.88
N SER A 345 -12.20 -20.70 15.20
CA SER A 345 -12.01 -19.64 16.19
C SER A 345 -10.55 -19.23 16.41
N LEU A 346 -9.58 -20.07 16.05
CA LEU A 346 -8.14 -19.75 16.17
C LEU A 346 -7.77 -18.54 15.31
N TYR A 347 -8.50 -18.33 14.21
CA TYR A 347 -8.25 -17.24 13.25
C TYR A 347 -8.85 -15.90 13.69
N VAL A 348 -10.06 -15.92 14.25
CA VAL A 348 -10.76 -14.70 14.72
C VAL A 348 -10.07 -14.08 15.94
N ARG A 349 -9.51 -14.92 16.81
CA ARG A 349 -8.77 -14.43 18.01
C ARG A 349 -7.52 -13.65 17.63
N THR A 350 -6.79 -14.09 16.62
CA THR A 350 -5.55 -13.43 16.17
C THR A 350 -5.85 -12.08 15.52
N THR A 351 -6.98 -11.94 14.80
CA THR A 351 -7.44 -10.63 14.29
C THR A 351 -7.85 -9.66 15.39
N ARG A 352 -8.33 -10.15 16.55
CA ARG A 352 -8.65 -9.32 17.74
C ARG A 352 -7.43 -8.93 18.58
N GLY A 353 -6.37 -9.76 18.62
CA GLY A 353 -5.15 -9.49 19.37
C GLY A 353 -4.31 -8.30 18.85
N LEU A 354 -4.65 -7.76 17.68
CA LEU A 354 -4.04 -6.54 17.12
C LEU A 354 -4.64 -5.24 17.67
N ASN A 355 -5.72 -5.30 18.47
CA ASN A 355 -6.40 -4.11 19.02
C ASN A 355 -5.92 -3.66 20.41
N THR A 356 -4.88 -4.28 21.00
CA THR A 356 -4.38 -3.91 22.34
C THR A 356 -2.99 -3.29 22.36
N ARG A 357 -2.43 -2.92 21.20
CA ARG A 357 -1.19 -2.13 21.12
C ARG A 357 -1.32 -1.09 20.01
N ALA A 358 -2.08 -0.04 20.30
CA ALA A 358 -1.96 1.26 19.66
C ALA A 358 -1.89 2.29 20.78
#